data_AF-A0A353TZD9-F1
#
_entry.id   AF-A0A353TZD9-F1
#
_cell.length_a   1.000
_cell.length_b   1.000
_cell.length_c   1.000
_cell.angle_alpha   90.00
_cell.angle_beta   90.00
_cell.angle_gamma   90.00
#
_symmetry.space_group_name_H-M   'P 1'
#
loop_
_entity.id
_entity.type
_entity.pdbx_description
1 polymer ?
#
loop_
_entity_poly.entity_id
_entity_poly.type
_entity_poly.pdbx_seq_one_letter_code
_entity_poly.pdbx_strand_id
1 'polypeptide(L)'
;MWKNHNNMELIVVDNNSSDGTVSVLKDEFPELRLIANDYNAGFGKACNQGIKIAGGHYLLMLNPDTFVPEDLTSKIISFMDKHERCGAMGAYMMDAKGKFLPESKRGMPTPFRSFC
;
A
#
# COMPACT_ATOMS: atom_id res chain seq x y z
N MET A 1 15.54 -2.75 -6.80
CA MET A 1 15.09 -1.61 -7.63
C MET A 1 13.87 -2.07 -8.41
N TRP A 2 12.76 -1.34 -8.30
CA TRP A 2 11.53 -1.64 -9.02
C TRP A 2 11.82 -1.70 -10.52
N LYS A 3 11.37 -2.76 -11.17
CA LYS A 3 11.22 -2.84 -12.62
C LYS A 3 9.79 -3.29 -12.84
N ASN A 4 9.12 -2.68 -13.81
CA ASN A 4 7.76 -3.04 -14.17
C ASN A 4 7.66 -4.56 -14.39
N HIS A 5 7.18 -5.29 -13.38
CA HIS A 5 6.93 -6.71 -13.49
C HIS A 5 5.63 -6.82 -14.26
N ASN A 6 5.61 -7.63 -15.34
CA ASN A 6 4.58 -7.62 -16.41
C ASN A 6 3.09 -7.61 -16.01
N ASN A 7 2.74 -7.75 -14.72
CA ASN A 7 1.36 -7.75 -14.20
C ASN A 7 1.12 -6.81 -13.00
N MET A 8 1.98 -5.81 -12.73
CA MET A 8 1.77 -4.88 -11.61
C MET A 8 1.93 -3.43 -12.05
N GLU A 9 1.09 -2.54 -11.51
CA GLU A 9 1.28 -1.10 -11.58
C GLU A 9 1.60 -0.54 -10.20
N LEU A 10 2.45 0.49 -10.15
CA LEU A 10 2.77 1.21 -8.93
C LEU A 10 2.19 2.61 -9.00
N ILE A 11 1.29 2.91 -8.06
CA ILE A 11 0.67 4.22 -7.90
C ILE A 11 1.12 4.79 -6.57
N VAL A 12 1.73 5.97 -6.61
CA VAL A 12 2.13 6.72 -5.42
C VAL A 12 1.31 7.99 -5.34
N VAL A 13 0.73 8.25 -4.17
CA VAL A 13 0.05 9.51 -3.88
C VAL A 13 0.90 10.27 -2.86
N ASP A 14 1.69 11.22 -3.35
CA ASP A 14 2.38 12.17 -2.49
C ASP A 14 1.37 13.17 -1.92
N ASN A 15 1.34 13.27 -0.60
CA ASN A 15 0.33 14.04 0.12
C ASN A 15 0.88 15.36 0.65
N ASN A 16 1.59 16.09 -0.23
CA ASN A 16 2.28 17.36 0.00
C ASN A 16 3.55 17.22 0.86
N SER A 17 4.48 16.37 0.42
CA SER A 17 5.79 16.26 1.04
C SER A 17 6.66 17.49 0.71
N SER A 18 7.46 17.94 1.68
CA SER A 18 8.30 19.14 1.55
C SER A 18 9.81 18.86 1.44
N ASP A 19 10.19 17.59 1.30
CA ASP A 19 11.57 17.09 1.37
C ASP A 19 12.17 16.70 0.01
N GLY A 20 11.47 17.04 -1.09
CA GLY A 20 11.90 16.69 -2.44
C GLY A 20 11.49 15.28 -2.90
N THR A 21 10.69 14.56 -2.11
CA THR A 21 10.16 13.22 -2.46
C THR A 21 9.59 13.15 -3.88
N VAL A 22 8.78 14.13 -4.28
CA VAL A 22 8.17 14.19 -5.62
C VAL A 22 9.21 14.21 -6.74
N SER A 23 10.30 14.96 -6.57
CA SER A 23 11.37 15.06 -7.57
C SER A 23 12.11 13.72 -7.68
N VAL A 24 12.51 13.14 -6.54
CA VAL A 24 13.20 11.84 -6.51
C VAL A 24 12.35 10.75 -7.17
N LEU A 25 11.05 10.70 -6.88
CA LEU A 25 10.15 9.72 -7.47
C LEU A 25 10.03 9.87 -9.00
N LYS A 26 9.99 11.11 -9.51
CA LYS A 26 9.93 11.37 -10.96
C LYS A 26 11.23 10.99 -11.67
N ASP A 27 12.37 11.24 -11.02
CA ASP A 27 13.70 11.02 -11.62
C ASP A 27 14.11 9.54 -11.56
N GLU A 28 13.89 8.87 -10.42
CA GLU A 28 14.33 7.48 -10.21
C GLU A 28 13.33 6.43 -10.72
N PHE A 29 12.04 6.77 -10.81
CA PHE A 29 10.97 5.83 -11.15
C PHE A 29 9.99 6.44 -12.17
N PRO A 30 10.45 6.82 -13.38
CA PRO A 30 9.63 7.51 -14.36
C PRO A 30 8.40 6.70 -14.84
N GLU A 31 8.41 5.38 -14.67
CA GLU A 31 7.28 4.51 -14.99
C GLU A 31 6.17 4.49 -13.92
N LEU A 32 6.40 5.07 -12.73
CA LEU A 32 5.39 5.10 -11.67
C LEU A 32 4.30 6.12 -11.96
N ARG A 33 3.08 5.84 -11.50
CA ARG A 33 1.95 6.76 -11.60
C ARG A 33 1.91 7.63 -10.34
N LEU A 34 2.34 8.88 -10.47
CA LEU A 34 2.43 9.83 -9.34
C LEU A 34 1.24 10.78 -9.32
N ILE A 35 0.56 10.86 -8.19
CA ILE A 35 -0.32 11.98 -7.84
C ILE A 35 0.41 12.80 -6.78
N ALA A 36 0.77 14.04 -7.08
CA ALA A 36 1.34 14.97 -6.10
C ALA A 36 0.28 16.00 -5.70
N ASN A 37 -0.17 15.96 -4.45
CA ASN A 37 -1.15 16.91 -3.93
C ASN A 37 -0.46 18.22 -3.51
N ASP A 38 -1.10 19.36 -3.79
CA ASP A 38 -0.64 20.69 -3.35
C ASP A 38 -0.91 20.97 -1.86
N TYR A 39 -1.62 20.08 -1.17
CA TYR A 39 -1.91 20.15 0.25
C TYR A 39 -2.12 18.74 0.83
N ASN A 40 -1.97 18.58 2.14
CA ASN A 40 -2.27 17.31 2.79
C ASN A 40 -3.79 17.08 2.82
N ALA A 41 -4.26 16.16 1.99
CA ALA A 41 -5.68 15.84 1.81
C ALA A 41 -6.25 14.89 2.89
N GLY A 42 -5.39 14.38 3.78
CA GLY A 42 -5.69 13.31 4.72
C GLY A 42 -5.58 11.90 4.11
N PHE A 43 -5.22 10.91 4.94
CA PHE A 43 -4.89 9.53 4.52
C PHE A 43 -5.97 8.89 3.64
N GLY A 44 -7.21 8.83 4.11
CA GLY A 44 -8.28 8.16 3.35
C GLY A 44 -8.57 8.82 1.99
N LYS A 45 -8.49 10.16 1.91
CA LYS A 45 -8.69 10.88 0.65
C LYS A 45 -7.54 10.62 -0.32
N ALA A 46 -6.31 10.60 0.17
CA ALA A 46 -5.13 10.25 -0.61
C ALA A 46 -5.22 8.82 -1.16
N CYS A 47 -5.55 7.84 -0.32
CA CYS A 47 -5.78 6.45 -0.75
C CYS A 47 -6.85 6.37 -1.84
N ASN A 48 -7.98 7.06 -1.66
CA ASN A 48 -9.08 7.07 -2.63
C ASN A 48 -8.68 7.70 -3.98
N GLN A 49 -7.75 8.66 -4.02
CA GLN A 49 -7.22 9.20 -5.28
C GLN A 49 -6.46 8.12 -6.06
N GLY A 50 -5.60 7.35 -5.38
CA GLY A 50 -4.87 6.24 -6.00
C GLY A 50 -5.79 5.14 -6.51
N ILE A 51 -6.77 4.72 -5.70
CA ILE A 51 -7.76 3.70 -6.07
C ILE A 51 -8.52 4.07 -7.34
N LYS A 52 -8.92 5.34 -7.49
CA LYS A 52 -9.69 5.80 -8.66
C LYS A 52 -8.95 5.65 -9.99
N ILE A 53 -7.63 5.69 -9.96
CA ILE A 53 -6.82 5.60 -11.17
C ILE A 53 -6.28 4.20 -11.40
N ALA A 54 -6.32 3.32 -10.40
CA ALA A 54 -5.89 1.94 -10.50
C ALA A 54 -6.77 1.13 -11.48
N GLY A 55 -6.13 0.31 -12.30
CA GLY A 55 -6.74 -0.62 -13.25
C GLY A 55 -6.51 -2.10 -12.91
N GLY A 56 -5.74 -2.41 -11.86
CA GLY A 56 -5.52 -3.78 -11.40
C GLY A 56 -6.78 -4.49 -10.89
N HIS A 57 -6.83 -5.82 -11.06
CA HIS A 57 -7.91 -6.66 -10.52
C HIS A 57 -7.89 -6.73 -8.97
N TYR A 58 -6.70 -6.63 -8.39
CA TYR A 58 -6.47 -6.58 -6.95
C TYR A 58 -5.77 -5.29 -6.55
N LEU A 59 -6.12 -4.75 -5.38
CA LEU A 59 -5.51 -3.57 -4.79
C LEU A 59 -4.72 -3.97 -3.54
N LEU A 60 -3.43 -3.65 -3.52
CA LEU A 60 -2.59 -3.75 -2.33
C LEU A 60 -2.36 -2.34 -1.77
N MET A 61 -2.91 -2.07 -0.59
CA MET A 61 -2.62 -0.85 0.16
C MET A 61 -1.29 -1.04 0.90
N LEU A 62 -0.26 -0.28 0.52
CA LEU A 62 1.07 -0.39 1.10
C LEU A 62 1.56 0.99 1.56
N ASN A 63 2.02 1.08 2.80
CA ASN A 63 2.64 2.30 3.32
C ASN A 63 4.10 2.41 2.82
N PRO A 64 4.63 3.63 2.62
CA PRO A 64 5.97 3.85 2.07
C PRO A 64 7.11 3.39 2.99
N ASP A 65 6.85 3.18 4.27
CA ASP A 65 7.80 2.71 5.30
C ASP A 65 7.81 1.18 5.47
N THR A 66 7.14 0.45 4.57
CA THR A 66 7.01 -1.01 4.66
C THR A 66 7.93 -1.72 3.67
N PHE A 67 8.67 -2.72 4.16
CA PHE A 67 9.39 -3.68 3.32
C PHE A 67 8.52 -4.92 3.08
N VAL A 68 8.51 -5.41 1.85
CA VAL A 68 7.78 -6.62 1.45
C VAL A 68 8.73 -7.66 0.86
N PRO A 69 8.51 -8.96 1.11
CA PRO A 69 9.27 -10.00 0.44
C PRO A 69 8.91 -10.07 -1.04
N GLU A 70 9.87 -10.47 -1.88
CA GLU A 70 9.70 -10.52 -3.34
C GLU A 70 8.52 -11.41 -3.78
N ASP A 71 8.19 -12.44 -3.00
CA ASP A 71 7.12 -13.37 -3.30
C ASP A 71 5.74 -12.98 -2.75
N LEU A 72 5.62 -11.84 -2.05
CA LEU A 72 4.38 -11.40 -1.38
C LEU A 72 3.20 -11.36 -2.35
N THR A 73 3.35 -10.65 -3.46
CA THR A 73 2.26 -10.43 -4.41
C THR A 73 1.78 -11.74 -5.02
N SER A 74 2.70 -12.64 -5.37
CA SER A 74 2.35 -13.96 -5.93
C SER A 74 1.53 -14.81 -4.94
N LYS A 75 1.89 -14.77 -3.66
CA LYS A 75 1.18 -15.48 -2.59
C LYS A 75 -0.21 -14.90 -2.34
N ILE A 76 -0.33 -13.57 -2.29
CA ILE A 76 -1.60 -12.87 -2.09
C ILE A 76 -2.55 -13.17 -3.25
N ILE A 77 -2.10 -13.00 -4.50
CA ILE A 77 -2.92 -13.26 -5.70
C ILE A 77 -3.37 -14.73 -5.70
N SER A 78 -2.45 -15.68 -5.51
CA SER A 78 -2.80 -17.11 -5.49
C SER A 78 -3.83 -17.46 -4.40
N PHE A 79 -3.74 -16.80 -3.24
CA PHE A 79 -4.73 -16.97 -2.18
C PHE A 79 -6.09 -16.41 -2.58
N MET A 80 -6.15 -15.17 -3.07
CA MET A 80 -7.40 -14.52 -3.47
C MET A 80 -8.09 -15.27 -4.61
N ASP A 81 -7.34 -15.72 -5.63
CA ASP A 81 -7.86 -16.50 -6.76
C ASP A 81 -8.51 -17.83 -6.30
N LYS A 82 -7.95 -18.46 -5.26
CA LYS A 82 -8.47 -19.72 -4.70
C LYS A 82 -9.69 -19.53 -3.80
N HIS A 83 -9.99 -18.30 -3.40
CA HIS A 83 -11.05 -17.99 -2.44
C HIS A 83 -11.97 -16.91 -3.00
N GLU A 84 -12.80 -17.26 -3.98
CA GLU A 84 -13.72 -16.33 -4.67
C GLU A 84 -14.66 -15.54 -3.72
N ARG A 85 -14.91 -16.05 -2.52
CA ARG A 85 -15.73 -15.38 -1.49
C ARG A 85 -14.94 -14.41 -0.60
N CYS A 86 -13.62 -14.31 -0.75
CA CYS A 86 -12.77 -13.42 0.00
C CYS A 86 -12.73 -12.03 -0.67
N GLY A 87 -13.38 -11.04 -0.06
CA GLY A 87 -13.39 -9.66 -0.58
C GLY A 87 -12.15 -8.84 -0.21
N ALA A 88 -11.49 -9.17 0.90
CA ALA A 88 -10.29 -8.50 1.37
C ALA A 88 -9.48 -9.40 2.31
N MET A 89 -8.16 -9.23 2.33
CA MET A 89 -7.26 -9.90 3.26
C MET A 89 -6.27 -8.91 3.89
N GLY A 90 -5.87 -9.19 5.13
CA GLY A 90 -4.74 -8.53 5.79
C GLY A 90 -3.47 -9.37 5.65
N ALA A 91 -2.31 -8.72 5.60
CA ALA A 91 -1.02 -9.38 5.63
C ALA A 91 -0.48 -9.46 7.07
N TYR A 92 0.20 -10.56 7.38
CA TYR A 92 0.96 -10.69 8.63
C TYR A 92 2.21 -9.81 8.54
N MET A 93 2.42 -8.90 9.50
CA MET A 93 3.59 -8.02 9.51
C MET A 93 4.51 -8.35 10.69
N MET A 94 5.79 -8.09 10.48
CA MET A 94 6.85 -8.27 11.46
C MET A 94 7.73 -7.03 11.51
N ASP A 95 8.34 -6.76 12.66
CA ASP A 95 9.39 -5.77 12.77
C ASP A 95 10.70 -6.27 12.13
N ALA A 96 11.71 -5.40 12.08
CA ALA A 96 13.02 -5.72 11.52
C ALA A 96 13.78 -6.85 12.26
N LYS A 97 13.31 -7.25 13.45
CA LYS A 97 13.85 -8.36 14.26
C LYS A 97 13.03 -9.65 14.09
N GLY A 98 12.04 -9.66 13.20
CA GLY A 98 11.16 -10.80 12.95
C GLY A 98 10.07 -10.98 14.02
N LYS A 99 9.87 -10.01 14.91
CA LYS A 99 8.81 -10.07 15.91
C LYS A 99 7.49 -9.65 15.28
N PHE A 100 6.42 -10.40 15.55
CA PHE A 100 5.08 -10.06 15.10
C PHE A 100 4.66 -8.65 15.54
N LEU A 101 4.04 -7.91 14.62
CA LEU A 101 3.41 -6.62 14.89
C LEU A 101 1.91 -6.84 15.19
N PRO A 102 1.45 -6.67 16.44
CA PRO A 102 0.05 -6.88 16.81
C PRO A 102 -0.93 -6.02 16.01
N GLU A 103 -0.48 -4.90 15.47
CA GLU A 103 -1.23 -3.98 14.63
C GLU A 103 -1.72 -4.64 13.34
N SER A 104 -1.05 -5.71 12.86
CA SER A 104 -1.51 -6.54 11.75
C SER A 104 -2.84 -7.26 12.03
N LYS A 105 -3.27 -7.29 13.29
CA LYS A 105 -4.55 -7.84 13.73
C LYS A 105 -5.23 -6.84 14.67
N ARG A 106 -5.81 -5.78 14.11
CA ARG A 106 -6.80 -5.01 14.87
C ARG A 106 -8.07 -5.83 14.99
N GLY A 107 -8.46 -6.14 16.23
CA GLY A 107 -9.81 -6.65 16.48
C GLY A 107 -10.86 -5.63 16.06
N MET A 108 -12.13 -6.03 15.97
CA MET A 108 -13.25 -5.14 15.62
C MET A 108 -13.08 -3.73 16.21
N PRO A 109 -13.13 -2.68 15.38
CA PRO A 109 -12.95 -1.31 15.84
C PRO A 109 -14.15 -0.94 16.72
N THR A 110 -13.91 -0.90 18.03
CA THR A 110 -14.86 -0.38 19.01
C THR A 110 -14.32 0.93 19.54
N PRO A 111 -15.17 1.88 19.98
CA PRO A 111 -14.71 3.13 20.58
C PRO A 111 -13.69 2.88 21.69
N PHE A 112 -13.92 1.86 22.53
CA PHE A 112 -12.99 1.49 23.61
C PHE A 112 -11.59 1.11 23.09
N ARG A 113 -11.50 0.32 22.02
CA ARG A 113 -10.21 -0.05 21.40
C ARG A 113 -9.51 1.10 20.66
N SER A 114 -10.19 2.23 20.46
CA SER A 114 -9.60 3.43 19.87
C SER A 114 -8.99 4.37 20.90
N PHE A 115 -9.39 4.26 22.18
CA PHE A 115 -8.96 5.15 23.27
C PHE A 115 -8.26 4.43 24.43
N CYS A 116 -8.17 3.09 24.40
CA CYS A 116 -7.54 2.27 25.43
C CYS A 116 -6.53 1.29 24.84
#